data_AF-A0A8W8P0T0-F1
#
_entry.id   AF-A0A8W8P0T0-F1
#
_cell.length_a   1.000
_cell.length_b   1.000
_cell.length_c   1.000
_cell.angle_alpha   90.00
_cell.angle_beta   90.00
_cell.angle_gamma   90.00
#
_symmetry.space_group_name_H-M   'P 1'
#
loop_
_entity.id
_entity.type
_entity.pdbx_description
1 polymer ?
#
loop_
_entity_poly.entity_id
_entity_poly.type
_entity_poly.pdbx_seq_one_letter_code
_entity_poly.pdbx_strand_id
1 'polypeptide(L)'
;MNFVQDCLDSFVLGACLHMFGMDSLDGVPVNVEIPHFLHLASIEEQYAWLKELGEQLFKTYIKLNEDSLTNIQMTDQVSEMDDQELLLAEMYDSRINHYSCTCNKTYKTKGHFKRHLEKEHEWDFALNQDTTNSAIHSKVDHVAVWRASFMKLSVLLRDTEDAYHYGDGDRIFRNAKFEMLCADAAHHTKYRLWLWRMQAYKTAILSQRQAVEYKWNCTANTHGGKGKKFRMTIW
;
A
#
# COMPACT_ATOMS: atom_id res chain seq x y z
N MET A 1 4.52 -17.19 -10.57
CA MET A 1 5.72 -16.35 -10.41
C MET A 1 5.93 -16.30 -8.91
N ASN A 2 6.78 -17.18 -8.36
CA ASN A 2 6.57 -17.64 -6.96
C ASN A 2 7.38 -16.94 -5.87
N PHE A 3 8.48 -16.24 -6.17
CA PHE A 3 9.37 -15.74 -5.12
C PHE A 3 8.67 -14.81 -4.10
N VAL A 4 7.89 -13.83 -4.55
CA VAL A 4 7.21 -12.89 -3.66
C VAL A 4 6.17 -13.61 -2.79
N GLN A 5 5.44 -14.56 -3.38
CA GLN A 5 4.44 -15.35 -2.66
C GLN A 5 5.09 -16.30 -1.66
N ASP A 6 6.16 -16.99 -2.04
CA ASP A 6 6.92 -17.90 -1.18
C ASP A 6 7.55 -17.13 0.01
N CYS A 7 8.07 -15.92 -0.24
CA CYS A 7 8.57 -15.04 0.82
C CYS A 7 7.44 -14.61 1.76
N LEU A 8 6.30 -14.15 1.23
CA LEU A 8 5.14 -13.76 2.02
C LEU A 8 4.66 -14.93 2.90
N ASP A 9 4.52 -16.13 2.33
CA ASP A 9 4.10 -17.32 3.07
C ASP A 9 5.10 -17.70 4.16
N SER A 10 6.40 -17.64 3.85
CA SER A 10 7.46 -17.91 4.84
C SER A 10 7.41 -16.91 6.01
N PHE A 11 7.19 -15.63 5.73
CA PHE A 11 7.05 -14.61 6.77
C PHE A 11 5.77 -14.79 7.60
N VAL A 12 4.64 -15.09 6.96
CA VAL A 12 3.37 -15.36 7.65
C VAL A 12 3.52 -16.59 8.54
N LEU A 13 4.12 -17.68 8.05
CA LEU A 13 4.38 -18.88 8.84
C LEU A 13 5.29 -18.58 10.04
N GLY A 14 6.39 -17.85 9.84
CA GLY A 14 7.28 -17.45 10.94
C GLY A 14 6.57 -16.56 11.98
N ALA A 15 5.72 -15.64 11.53
CA ALA A 15 4.90 -14.80 12.41
C ALA A 15 3.87 -15.63 13.19
N CYS A 16 3.21 -16.60 12.54
CA CYS A 16 2.31 -17.55 13.21
C CYS A 16 3.03 -18.37 14.27
N LEU A 17 4.20 -18.95 13.94
CA LEU A 17 5.00 -19.74 14.87
C LEU A 17 5.37 -18.91 16.11
N HIS A 18 5.88 -17.70 15.91
CA HIS A 18 6.22 -16.80 17.02
C HIS A 18 4.98 -16.41 17.84
N MET A 19 3.86 -16.08 17.19
CA MET A 19 2.60 -15.74 17.85
C MET A 19 2.05 -16.91 18.68
N PHE A 20 2.17 -18.13 18.18
CA PHE A 20 1.74 -19.35 18.87
C PHE A 20 2.73 -19.85 19.92
N GLY A 21 3.95 -19.30 19.96
CA GLY A 21 5.01 -19.79 20.84
C GLY A 21 5.52 -21.18 20.42
N MET A 22 5.53 -21.45 19.12
CA MET A 22 5.97 -22.71 18.53
C MET A 22 7.38 -22.57 17.95
N ASP A 23 8.29 -23.47 18.35
CA ASP A 23 9.66 -23.51 17.81
C ASP A 23 9.77 -24.24 16.46
N SER A 24 8.76 -25.05 16.12
CA SER A 24 8.69 -25.80 14.87
C SER A 24 7.25 -26.02 14.44
N LEU A 25 7.03 -26.40 13.18
CA LEU A 25 5.69 -26.69 12.63
C LEU A 25 4.99 -27.87 13.32
N ASP A 26 5.76 -28.78 13.91
CA ASP A 26 5.25 -29.94 14.66
C ASP A 26 5.06 -29.62 16.16
N GLY A 27 5.34 -28.37 16.58
CA GLY A 27 5.19 -27.92 17.96
C GLY A 27 3.73 -27.81 18.39
N VAL A 28 3.51 -27.77 19.71
CA VAL A 28 2.20 -27.48 20.28
C VAL A 28 2.11 -25.97 20.56
N PRO A 29 1.03 -25.28 20.19
CA PRO A 29 0.83 -23.87 20.55
C PRO A 29 0.87 -23.69 22.06
N VAL A 30 1.71 -22.78 22.55
CA VAL A 30 1.86 -22.45 23.97
C VAL A 30 1.12 -21.15 24.31
N ASN A 31 1.13 -20.19 23.39
CA ASN A 31 0.62 -18.84 23.62
C ASN A 31 -0.83 -18.64 23.16
N VAL A 32 -1.40 -19.60 22.44
CA VAL A 32 -2.76 -19.52 21.92
C VAL A 32 -3.53 -20.77 22.32
N GLU A 33 -4.56 -20.59 23.14
CA GLU A 33 -5.52 -21.64 23.44
C GLU A 33 -6.43 -21.85 22.23
N ILE A 34 -6.25 -22.98 21.55
CA ILE A 34 -7.19 -23.41 20.51
C ILE A 34 -8.48 -23.85 21.23
N PRO A 35 -9.66 -23.29 20.91
CA PRO A 35 -10.90 -23.69 21.55
C PRO A 35 -11.11 -25.20 21.37
N HIS A 36 -11.19 -25.95 22.47
CA HIS A 36 -11.25 -27.42 22.47
C HIS A 36 -12.38 -27.99 21.59
N PHE A 37 -13.47 -27.23 21.42
CA PHE A 37 -14.64 -27.62 20.64
C PHE A 37 -14.80 -26.82 19.34
N LEU A 38 -13.75 -26.17 18.84
CA LEU A 38 -13.81 -25.41 17.59
C LEU A 38 -14.32 -26.28 16.44
N HIS A 39 -13.92 -27.56 16.39
CA HIS A 39 -14.39 -28.52 15.39
C HIS A 39 -15.88 -28.88 15.48
N LEU A 40 -16.51 -28.64 16.64
CA LEU A 40 -17.96 -28.82 16.86
C LEU A 40 -18.73 -27.50 16.67
N ALA A 41 -18.03 -26.37 16.63
CA ALA A 41 -18.63 -25.07 16.37
C ALA A 41 -19.14 -24.99 14.92
N SER A 42 -20.07 -24.08 14.66
CA SER A 42 -20.54 -23.80 13.31
C SER A 42 -19.38 -23.34 12.42
N ILE A 43 -19.51 -23.54 11.10
CA ILE A 43 -18.51 -23.08 10.12
C ILE A 43 -18.25 -21.58 10.28
N GLU A 44 -19.29 -20.80 10.57
CA GLU A 44 -19.22 -19.36 10.77
C GLU A 44 -18.36 -18.98 11.99
N GLU A 45 -18.53 -19.69 13.12
CA GLU A 45 -17.72 -19.49 14.32
C GLU A 45 -16.26 -19.90 14.10
N GLN A 46 -16.02 -20.98 13.35
CA GLN A 46 -14.67 -21.40 12.98
C GLN A 46 -13.97 -20.33 12.13
N TYR A 47 -14.66 -19.77 11.14
CA TYR A 47 -14.14 -18.68 10.31
C TYR A 47 -13.92 -17.40 11.12
N ALA A 48 -14.82 -17.06 12.04
CA ALA A 48 -14.68 -15.87 12.88
C ALA A 48 -13.43 -15.95 13.74
N TRP A 49 -13.17 -17.11 14.37
CA TRP A 49 -11.96 -17.33 15.16
C TRP A 49 -10.68 -17.24 14.31
N LEU A 50 -10.65 -17.88 13.13
CA LEU A 50 -9.52 -17.79 12.21
C LEU A 50 -9.28 -16.35 11.72
N LYS A 51 -10.35 -15.59 11.48
CA LYS A 51 -10.29 -14.19 11.06
C LYS A 51 -9.66 -13.32 12.15
N GLU A 52 -10.09 -13.48 13.40
CA GLU A 52 -9.57 -12.73 14.54
C GLU A 52 -8.07 -13.00 14.75
N LEU A 53 -7.66 -14.26 14.61
CA LEU A 53 -6.26 -14.67 14.67
C LEU A 53 -5.42 -14.06 13.54
N GLY A 54 -5.98 -14.04 12.32
CA GLY A 54 -5.37 -13.34 11.19
C GLY A 54 -5.21 -11.84 11.44
N GLU A 55 -6.26 -11.17 11.93
CA GLU A 55 -6.23 -9.74 12.27
C GLU A 55 -5.17 -9.41 13.31
N GLN A 56 -5.01 -10.23 14.35
CA GLN A 56 -3.95 -10.09 15.34
C GLN A 56 -2.54 -10.19 14.73
N LEU A 57 -2.33 -11.13 13.80
CA LEU A 57 -1.07 -11.27 13.08
C LEU A 57 -0.78 -10.03 12.22
N PHE A 58 -1.76 -9.57 11.43
CA PHE A 58 -1.61 -8.39 10.58
C PHE A 58 -1.33 -7.12 11.39
N LYS A 59 -2.01 -6.96 12.53
CA LYS A 59 -1.81 -5.82 13.44
C LYS A 59 -0.41 -5.82 14.07
N THR A 60 0.04 -6.98 14.54
CA THR A 60 1.30 -7.11 15.30
C THR A 60 2.53 -7.03 14.40
N TYR A 61 2.55 -7.76 13.29
CA TYR A 61 3.76 -7.92 12.46
C TYR A 61 3.77 -7.07 11.20
N ILE A 62 2.60 -6.83 10.60
CA ILE A 62 2.49 -6.08 9.34
C ILE A 62 2.14 -4.60 9.63
N LYS A 63 1.67 -4.29 10.84
CA LYS A 63 1.31 -2.93 11.28
C LYS A 63 0.32 -2.28 10.31
N LEU A 64 -0.73 -3.03 9.97
CA LEU A 64 -1.92 -2.51 9.31
C LEU A 64 -2.90 -2.08 10.43
N ASN A 65 -2.79 -0.83 10.87
CA ASN A 65 -3.79 -0.24 11.76
C ASN A 65 -4.81 0.52 10.92
N GLU A 66 -6.10 0.37 11.22
CA GLU A 66 -7.18 1.13 10.57
C GLU A 66 -6.99 2.65 10.72
N ASP A 67 -6.39 3.10 11.82
CA ASP A 67 -6.09 4.51 12.09
C ASP A 67 -5.10 5.12 11.07
N SER A 68 -4.21 4.33 10.49
CA SER A 68 -3.25 4.81 9.48
C SER A 68 -3.89 5.10 8.11
N LEU A 69 -5.18 4.78 7.95
CA LEU A 69 -5.93 4.94 6.69
C LEU A 69 -7.12 5.91 6.83
N THR A 70 -7.23 6.64 7.95
CA THR A 70 -8.30 7.62 8.13
C THR A 70 -8.11 8.79 7.13
N ASN A 71 -8.92 8.73 6.07
CA ASN A 71 -8.82 9.47 4.80
C ASN A 71 -8.97 11.01 4.87
N ILE A 72 -9.03 11.62 6.06
CA ILE A 72 -9.24 13.08 6.19
C ILE A 72 -7.91 13.79 6.52
N GLN A 73 -7.04 13.19 7.34
CA GLN A 73 -5.72 13.77 7.62
C GLN A 73 -4.77 13.65 6.41
N MET A 74 -4.89 12.58 5.62
CA MET A 74 -4.10 12.42 4.40
C MET A 74 -4.44 13.46 3.32
N THR A 75 -5.68 13.92 3.18
CA THR A 75 -6.03 14.88 2.11
C THR A 75 -5.42 16.25 2.34
N ASP A 76 -5.43 16.73 3.58
CA ASP A 76 -4.87 18.04 3.93
C ASP A 76 -3.33 17.99 3.90
N GLN A 77 -2.74 16.94 4.46
CA GLN A 77 -1.28 16.71 4.40
C GLN A 77 -0.78 16.53 2.96
N VAL A 78 -1.52 15.81 2.11
CA VAL A 78 -1.16 15.65 0.69
C VAL A 78 -1.30 16.97 -0.05
N SER A 79 -2.35 17.76 0.22
CA SER A 79 -2.50 19.09 -0.37
C SER A 79 -1.35 20.01 0.02
N GLU A 80 -0.97 20.03 1.30
CA GLU A 80 0.18 20.81 1.79
C GLU A 80 1.49 20.34 1.14
N MET A 81 1.69 19.03 0.98
CA MET A 81 2.86 18.49 0.29
C MET A 81 2.90 18.88 -1.20
N ASP A 82 1.76 18.87 -1.88
CA ASP A 82 1.64 19.29 -3.29
C ASP A 82 1.89 20.79 -3.44
N ASP A 83 1.37 21.62 -2.54
CA ASP A 83 1.62 23.06 -2.49
C ASP A 83 3.11 23.36 -2.24
N GLN A 84 3.73 22.65 -1.29
CA GLN A 84 5.18 22.75 -1.03
C GLN A 84 6.01 22.33 -2.25
N GLU A 85 5.57 21.29 -2.97
CA GLU A 85 6.23 20.82 -4.18
C GLU A 85 6.16 21.84 -5.31
N LEU A 86 5.00 22.47 -5.50
CA LEU A 86 4.79 23.56 -6.44
C LEU A 86 5.69 24.76 -6.13
N LEU A 87 5.75 25.18 -4.86
CA LEU A 87 6.64 26.27 -4.43
C LEU A 87 8.11 25.96 -4.75
N LEU A 88 8.56 24.74 -4.50
CA LEU A 88 9.93 24.33 -4.84
C LEU A 88 10.18 24.31 -6.36
N ALA A 89 9.18 23.94 -7.15
CA ALA A 89 9.26 23.95 -8.60
C ALA A 89 9.32 25.39 -9.15
N GLU A 90 8.60 26.34 -8.55
CA GLU A 90 8.67 27.76 -8.90
C GLU A 90 10.04 28.39 -8.59
N MET A 91 10.71 27.90 -7.54
CA MET A 91 12.07 28.32 -7.17
C MET A 91 13.16 27.70 -8.05
N TYR A 92 12.81 26.86 -9.03
CA TYR A 92 13.75 26.27 -9.97
C TYR A 92 13.95 27.17 -11.19
N ASP A 93 15.18 27.67 -11.38
CA ASP A 93 15.54 28.44 -12.57
C ASP A 93 16.09 27.50 -13.65
N SER A 94 15.26 27.29 -14.67
CA SER A 94 15.57 26.49 -15.86
C SER A 94 16.75 27.02 -16.69
N ARG A 95 17.10 28.30 -16.58
CA ARG A 95 18.22 28.90 -17.34
C ARG A 95 19.57 28.47 -16.77
N ILE A 96 19.65 28.38 -15.45
CA ILE A 96 20.86 27.98 -14.72
C ILE A 96 20.82 26.52 -14.28
N ASN A 97 19.69 25.82 -14.44
CA ASN A 97 19.44 24.46 -13.96
C ASN A 97 19.67 24.27 -12.45
N HIS A 98 19.35 25.28 -11.65
CA HIS A 98 19.52 25.27 -10.19
C HIS A 98 18.27 25.81 -9.50
N TYR A 99 18.05 25.37 -8.27
CA TYR A 99 17.11 25.98 -7.35
C TYR A 99 17.74 27.24 -6.75
N SER A 100 17.04 28.37 -6.82
CA SER A 100 17.51 29.65 -6.28
C SER A 100 16.69 30.06 -5.06
N CYS A 101 17.38 30.39 -3.96
CA CYS A 101 16.75 30.93 -2.78
C CYS A 101 16.73 32.47 -2.79
N THR A 102 15.83 33.07 -2.00
CA THR A 102 15.78 34.52 -1.73
C THR A 102 17.04 35.04 -1.02
N CYS A 103 17.86 34.17 -0.42
CA CYS A 103 19.17 34.51 0.14
C CYS A 103 20.34 34.47 -0.88
N ASN A 104 20.05 34.41 -2.19
CA ASN A 104 21.01 34.29 -3.30
C ASN A 104 21.86 33.00 -3.32
N LYS A 105 21.57 32.02 -2.45
CA LYS A 105 22.19 30.68 -2.53
C LYS A 105 21.50 29.85 -3.62
N THR A 106 22.30 29.09 -4.38
CA THR A 106 21.81 28.22 -5.45
C THR A 106 22.21 26.77 -5.23
N TYR A 107 21.35 25.84 -5.63
CA TYR A 107 21.53 24.40 -5.39
C TYR A 107 21.15 23.58 -6.62
N LYS A 108 22.01 22.65 -7.02
CA LYS A 108 21.77 21.76 -8.17
C LYS A 108 20.67 20.74 -7.91
N THR A 109 20.60 20.24 -6.68
CA THR A 109 19.69 19.15 -6.30
C THR A 109 18.66 19.64 -5.30
N LYS A 110 17.41 19.21 -5.49
CA LYS A 110 16.29 19.52 -4.61
C LYS A 110 16.51 19.14 -3.15
N GLY A 111 17.19 18.03 -2.86
CA GLY A 111 17.47 17.59 -1.49
C GLY A 111 18.35 18.57 -0.69
N HIS A 112 19.44 19.05 -1.29
CA HIS A 112 20.27 20.08 -0.66
C HIS A 112 19.54 21.41 -0.50
N PHE A 113 18.65 21.73 -1.43
CA PHE A 113 17.82 22.94 -1.36
C PHE A 113 16.80 22.87 -0.22
N LYS A 114 16.08 21.76 -0.06
CA LYS A 114 15.17 21.54 1.08
C LYS A 114 15.89 21.70 2.42
N ARG A 115 17.06 21.07 2.57
CA ARG A 115 17.88 21.16 3.79
C ARG A 115 18.34 22.60 4.09
N HIS A 116 18.56 23.40 3.06
CA HIS A 116 18.89 24.81 3.23
C HIS A 116 17.68 25.62 3.74
N LEU A 117 16.50 25.39 3.15
CA LEU A 117 15.26 26.04 3.56
C LEU A 117 14.89 25.70 5.01
N GLU A 118 15.06 24.45 5.43
CA GLU A 118 14.86 24.02 6.83
C GLU A 118 15.77 24.78 7.80
N LYS A 119 17.06 24.93 7.45
CA LYS A 119 18.07 25.47 8.36
C LYS A 119 18.10 26.99 8.44
N GLU A 120 17.89 27.65 7.32
CA GLU A 120 18.18 29.08 7.17
C GLU A 120 16.89 29.91 7.01
N HIS A 121 15.78 29.25 6.65
CA HIS A 121 14.49 29.90 6.41
C HIS A 121 13.36 29.28 7.23
N GLU A 122 13.68 28.38 8.18
CA GLU A 122 12.74 27.74 9.10
C GLU A 122 11.52 27.13 8.38
N TRP A 123 11.72 26.63 7.16
CA TRP A 123 10.65 25.93 6.45
C TRP A 123 10.39 24.58 7.11
N ASP A 124 9.12 24.36 7.48
CA ASP A 124 8.67 23.08 8.00
C ASP A 124 8.12 22.22 6.85
N PHE A 125 8.88 21.19 6.48
CA PHE A 125 8.41 20.20 5.52
C PHE A 125 7.62 19.12 6.28
N ALA A 126 6.39 18.85 5.85
CA ALA A 126 5.44 17.96 6.55
C ALA A 126 5.99 16.56 6.88
N LEU A 127 6.98 16.07 6.13
CA LEU A 127 7.66 14.79 6.36
C LEU A 127 8.48 14.75 7.68
N ASN A 128 8.79 15.89 8.28
CA ASN A 128 9.58 15.94 9.52
C ASN A 128 8.72 15.90 10.80
N GLN A 129 7.41 16.16 10.70
CA GLN A 129 6.53 16.24 11.89
C GLN A 129 6.27 14.89 12.57
N ASP A 130 6.39 13.77 11.84
CA ASP A 130 6.35 12.43 12.44
C ASP A 130 7.60 12.12 13.28
N THR A 131 8.69 12.88 13.10
CA THR A 131 9.95 12.65 13.81
C THR A 131 10.11 13.57 15.03
N THR A 132 9.43 14.71 15.08
CA THR A 132 9.61 15.72 16.14
C THR A 132 8.77 15.48 17.40
N ASN A 133 7.72 14.66 17.34
CA ASN A 133 6.94 14.29 18.53
C ASN A 133 7.41 13.03 19.26
N SER A 134 8.45 12.34 18.77
CA SER A 134 9.13 11.30 19.53
C SER A 134 10.43 11.84 20.14
N ALA A 135 10.27 12.53 21.27
CA ALA A 135 11.35 12.72 22.25
C ALA A 135 11.71 11.38 22.93
N ILE A 136 12.01 10.35 22.14
CA ILE A 136 12.73 9.13 22.53
C ILE A 136 13.51 8.72 21.28
N HIS A 137 14.82 8.97 21.28
CA HIS A 137 15.77 8.47 20.27
C HIS A 137 15.90 6.93 20.36
N SER A 138 14.80 6.19 20.22
CA SER A 138 14.87 4.79 19.86
C SER A 138 15.28 4.74 18.40
N LYS A 139 16.42 4.11 18.13
CA LYS A 139 16.95 3.94 16.77
C LYS A 139 15.89 3.19 15.98
N VAL A 140 15.17 3.87 15.09
CA VAL A 140 14.11 3.26 14.27
C VAL A 140 14.71 2.05 13.55
N ASP A 141 14.15 0.86 13.77
CA ASP A 141 14.60 -0.35 13.09
C ASP A 141 14.17 -0.28 11.61
N HIS A 142 15.07 0.28 10.79
CA HIS A 142 14.87 0.39 9.35
C HIS A 142 14.62 -0.96 8.68
N VAL A 143 15.13 -2.07 9.24
CA VAL A 143 14.90 -3.42 8.71
C VAL A 143 13.48 -3.87 9.02
N ALA A 144 12.94 -3.56 10.21
CA ALA A 144 11.53 -3.80 10.52
C ALA A 144 10.59 -2.97 9.63
N VAL A 145 10.93 -1.69 9.37
CA VAL A 145 10.13 -0.82 8.48
C VAL A 145 10.12 -1.35 7.05
N TRP A 146 11.29 -1.73 6.52
CA TRP A 146 11.40 -2.31 5.19
C TRP A 146 10.62 -3.62 5.06
N ARG A 147 10.77 -4.54 6.04
CA ARG A 147 10.01 -5.80 6.09
C ARG A 147 8.51 -5.55 6.09
N ALA A 148 8.02 -4.66 6.96
CA ALA A 148 6.59 -4.33 7.00
C ALA A 148 6.10 -3.76 5.66
N SER A 149 6.89 -2.91 5.00
CA SER A 149 6.55 -2.33 3.69
C SER A 149 6.50 -3.39 2.59
N PHE A 150 7.49 -4.29 2.55
CA PHE A 150 7.51 -5.44 1.65
C PHE A 150 6.27 -6.33 1.85
N MET A 151 5.92 -6.63 3.10
CA MET A 151 4.75 -7.45 3.43
C MET A 151 3.45 -6.79 2.98
N LYS A 152 3.28 -5.49 3.21
CA LYS A 152 2.10 -4.73 2.74
C LYS A 152 1.94 -4.81 1.22
N LEU A 153 3.02 -4.59 0.47
CA LEU A 153 2.99 -4.69 -1.00
C LEU A 153 2.75 -6.12 -1.49
N SER A 154 3.32 -7.12 -0.81
CA SER A 154 3.14 -8.53 -1.17
C SER A 154 1.69 -8.99 -0.93
N VAL A 155 1.07 -8.56 0.17
CA VAL A 155 -0.35 -8.84 0.47
C VAL A 155 -1.25 -8.14 -0.55
N LEU A 156 -0.96 -6.89 -0.92
CA LEU A 156 -1.68 -6.18 -1.97
C LEU A 156 -1.56 -6.88 -3.33
N LEU A 157 -0.37 -7.39 -3.67
CA LEU A 157 -0.16 -8.16 -4.89
C LEU A 157 -1.00 -9.44 -4.88
N ARG A 158 -1.00 -10.21 -3.78
CA ARG A 158 -1.83 -11.40 -3.61
C ARG A 158 -3.33 -11.07 -3.74
N ASP A 159 -3.80 -10.00 -3.07
CA ASP A 159 -5.19 -9.54 -3.16
C ASP A 159 -5.57 -9.20 -4.61
N THR A 160 -4.64 -8.60 -5.35
CA THR A 160 -4.82 -8.22 -6.76
C THR A 160 -4.88 -9.45 -7.66
N GLU A 161 -3.93 -10.39 -7.53
CA GLU A 161 -3.92 -11.65 -8.27
C GLU A 161 -5.20 -12.45 -8.03
N ASP A 162 -5.64 -12.57 -6.78
CA ASP A 162 -6.89 -13.23 -6.41
C ASP A 162 -8.11 -12.51 -7.00
N ALA A 163 -8.15 -11.17 -6.92
CA ALA A 163 -9.25 -10.40 -7.49
C ALA A 163 -9.38 -10.64 -9.00
N TYR A 164 -8.25 -10.65 -9.72
CA TYR A 164 -8.23 -11.05 -11.12
C TYR A 164 -8.54 -12.53 -11.33
N HIS A 165 -8.18 -13.44 -10.42
CA HIS A 165 -8.49 -14.86 -10.55
C HIS A 165 -9.97 -15.19 -10.36
N TYR A 166 -10.67 -14.43 -9.52
CA TYR A 166 -12.11 -14.61 -9.25
C TYR A 166 -13.01 -13.65 -10.02
N GLY A 167 -12.44 -12.66 -10.72
CA GLY A 167 -13.22 -11.66 -11.47
C GLY A 167 -13.92 -10.65 -10.58
N ASP A 168 -13.40 -10.42 -9.37
CA ASP A 168 -13.95 -9.46 -8.43
C ASP A 168 -13.61 -8.04 -8.87
N GLY A 169 -14.53 -7.44 -9.62
CA GLY A 169 -14.32 -6.11 -10.17
C GLY A 169 -14.26 -4.99 -9.13
N ASP A 170 -14.83 -5.18 -7.94
CA ASP A 170 -14.73 -4.16 -6.90
C ASP A 170 -13.32 -4.13 -6.31
N ARG A 171 -12.73 -5.31 -6.04
CA ARG A 171 -11.33 -5.42 -5.61
C ARG A 171 -10.36 -4.95 -6.70
N ILE A 172 -10.56 -5.36 -7.96
CA ILE A 172 -9.69 -4.94 -9.08
C ILE A 172 -9.65 -3.42 -9.21
N PHE A 173 -10.81 -2.75 -9.25
CA PHE A 173 -10.84 -1.30 -9.40
C PHE A 173 -10.32 -0.57 -8.14
N ARG A 174 -10.45 -1.17 -6.96
CA ARG A 174 -9.85 -0.60 -5.75
C ARG A 174 -8.32 -0.68 -5.81
N ASN A 175 -7.79 -1.84 -6.16
CA ASN A 175 -6.34 -2.09 -6.20
C ASN A 175 -5.65 -1.33 -7.34
N ALA A 176 -6.37 -1.07 -8.44
CA ALA A 176 -5.86 -0.31 -9.57
C ALA A 176 -5.40 1.12 -9.23
N LYS A 177 -5.85 1.71 -8.10
CA LYS A 177 -5.30 2.97 -7.60
C LYS A 177 -3.83 2.81 -7.20
N PHE A 178 -3.50 1.71 -6.52
CA PHE A 178 -2.13 1.39 -6.14
C PHE A 178 -1.31 0.90 -7.34
N GLU A 179 -1.89 0.09 -8.22
CA GLU A 179 -1.23 -0.29 -9.48
C GLU A 179 -0.82 0.94 -10.30
N MET A 180 -1.63 2.01 -10.26
CA MET A 180 -1.34 3.26 -10.97
C MET A 180 -0.11 3.95 -10.40
N LEU A 181 0.02 3.98 -9.07
CA LEU A 181 1.21 4.50 -8.38
C LEU A 181 2.46 3.66 -8.69
N CYS A 182 2.33 2.33 -8.71
CA CYS A 182 3.42 1.44 -9.09
C CYS A 182 3.83 1.63 -10.56
N ALA A 183 2.87 1.81 -11.46
CA ALA A 183 3.14 2.08 -12.87
C ALA A 183 3.83 3.44 -13.06
N ASP A 184 3.50 4.44 -12.25
CA ASP A 184 4.17 5.74 -12.26
C ASP A 184 5.61 5.64 -11.77
N ALA A 185 5.83 4.98 -10.63
CA ALA A 185 7.15 4.75 -10.05
C ALA A 185 8.07 3.92 -10.99
N ALA A 186 7.52 3.00 -11.76
CA ALA A 186 8.23 2.22 -12.77
C ALA A 186 8.33 2.91 -14.15
N HIS A 187 7.81 4.15 -14.27
CA HIS A 187 7.78 4.92 -15.52
C HIS A 187 7.04 4.21 -16.68
N HIS A 188 6.05 3.38 -16.35
CA HIS A 188 5.21 2.68 -17.32
C HIS A 188 4.01 3.55 -17.74
N THR A 189 4.27 4.57 -18.55
CA THR A 189 3.28 5.57 -18.98
C THR A 189 2.01 4.96 -19.59
N LYS A 190 2.13 3.89 -20.38
CA LYS A 190 0.99 3.18 -20.99
C LYS A 190 0.03 2.63 -19.92
N TYR A 191 0.56 1.94 -18.92
CA TYR A 191 -0.25 1.34 -17.85
C TYR A 191 -0.82 2.41 -16.93
N ARG A 192 -0.03 3.44 -16.61
CA ARG A 192 -0.50 4.61 -15.86
C ARG A 192 -1.73 5.26 -16.52
N LEU A 193 -1.67 5.54 -17.82
CA LEU A 193 -2.78 6.14 -18.57
C LEU A 193 -4.01 5.24 -18.63
N TRP A 194 -3.81 3.93 -18.80
CA TRP A 194 -4.89 2.97 -18.84
C TRP A 194 -5.60 2.85 -17.48
N LEU A 195 -4.84 2.76 -16.39
CA LEU A 195 -5.35 2.70 -15.01
C LEU A 195 -6.09 4.00 -14.65
N TRP A 196 -5.52 5.16 -15.01
CA TRP A 196 -6.18 6.46 -14.84
C TRP A 196 -7.53 6.51 -15.56
N ARG A 197 -7.57 6.08 -16.84
CA ARG A 197 -8.81 6.03 -17.64
C ARG A 197 -9.83 5.10 -17.00
N MET A 198 -9.40 3.95 -16.48
CA MET A 198 -10.26 3.01 -15.79
C MET A 198 -10.90 3.64 -14.54
N GLN A 199 -10.14 4.37 -13.73
CA GLN A 199 -10.67 5.10 -12.57
C GLN A 199 -11.61 6.24 -12.97
N ALA A 200 -11.27 7.00 -14.01
CA ALA A 200 -12.08 8.11 -14.51
C ALA A 200 -13.44 7.61 -15.03
N TYR A 201 -13.47 6.47 -15.72
CA TYR A 201 -14.70 5.83 -16.17
C TYR A 201 -15.57 5.32 -15.02
N LYS A 202 -14.97 4.77 -13.97
CA LYS A 202 -15.74 4.35 -12.78
C LYS A 202 -16.34 5.54 -12.03
N THR A 203 -15.60 6.64 -11.92
CA THR A 203 -15.85 7.65 -10.87
C THR A 203 -16.47 8.94 -11.40
N ALA A 204 -16.14 9.37 -12.63
CA ALA A 204 -16.43 10.73 -13.09
C ALA A 204 -17.04 10.85 -14.49
N ILE A 205 -16.65 9.99 -15.43
CA ILE A 205 -17.01 10.18 -16.85
C ILE A 205 -18.30 9.45 -17.22
N LEU A 206 -18.49 8.22 -16.75
CA LEU A 206 -19.66 7.42 -17.10
C LEU A 206 -20.80 7.65 -16.11
N SER A 207 -22.04 7.54 -16.59
CA SER A 207 -23.19 7.44 -15.69
C SER A 207 -23.07 6.20 -14.80
N GLN A 208 -23.74 6.21 -13.64
CA GLN A 208 -23.69 5.09 -12.69
C GLN A 208 -23.99 3.74 -13.35
N ARG A 209 -25.00 3.70 -14.25
CA ARG A 209 -25.34 2.49 -15.00
C ARG A 209 -24.19 2.04 -15.91
N GLN A 210 -23.64 2.96 -16.70
CA GLN A 210 -22.54 2.66 -17.62
C GLN A 210 -21.27 2.27 -16.88
N ALA A 211 -21.00 2.83 -15.70
CA ALA A 211 -19.85 2.46 -14.87
C ALA A 211 -19.96 1.02 -14.36
N VAL A 212 -21.16 0.58 -13.95
CA VAL A 212 -21.43 -0.81 -13.55
C VAL A 212 -21.25 -1.76 -14.74
N GLU A 213 -21.84 -1.42 -15.90
CA GLU A 213 -21.70 -2.22 -17.13
C GLU A 213 -20.24 -2.29 -17.60
N TYR A 214 -19.50 -1.18 -17.54
CA TYR A 214 -18.07 -1.13 -17.86
C TYR A 214 -17.26 -2.03 -16.93
N LYS A 215 -17.45 -1.91 -15.61
CA LYS A 215 -16.80 -2.77 -14.60
C LYS A 215 -17.06 -4.24 -14.92
N TRP A 216 -18.32 -4.61 -15.13
CA TRP A 216 -18.70 -5.97 -15.48
C TRP A 216 -18.04 -6.45 -16.77
N ASN A 217 -18.02 -5.63 -17.82
CA ASN A 217 -17.41 -6.00 -19.11
C ASN A 217 -15.88 -6.17 -19.02
N CYS A 218 -15.23 -5.43 -18.14
CA CYS A 218 -13.79 -5.55 -17.87
C CYS A 218 -13.45 -6.82 -17.06
N THR A 219 -14.38 -7.28 -16.21
CA THR A 219 -14.09 -8.30 -15.20
C THR A 219 -14.90 -9.57 -15.36
N ALA A 220 -15.81 -9.66 -16.32
CA ALA A 220 -16.55 -10.88 -16.64
C ALA A 220 -15.68 -11.84 -17.47
N ASN A 221 -15.60 -13.09 -17.04
CA ASN A 221 -14.91 -14.13 -17.79
C ASN A 221 -15.77 -14.59 -18.96
N THR A 222 -15.63 -13.93 -20.11
CA THR A 222 -16.43 -14.26 -21.30
C THR A 222 -15.82 -15.39 -22.14
N HIS A 223 -14.56 -15.79 -21.88
CA HIS A 223 -13.81 -16.69 -22.77
C HIS A 223 -13.04 -17.83 -22.04
N GLY A 224 -13.07 -17.90 -20.71
CA GLY A 224 -12.36 -18.90 -19.91
C GLY A 224 -13.30 -19.83 -19.14
N GLY A 225 -13.01 -21.13 -19.15
CA GLY A 225 -13.63 -22.08 -18.21
C GLY A 225 -13.27 -21.75 -16.75
N LYS A 226 -13.95 -22.39 -15.79
CA LYS A 226 -13.68 -22.22 -14.34
C LYS A 226 -12.16 -22.26 -14.07
N GLY A 227 -11.62 -21.19 -13.48
CA GLY A 227 -10.19 -21.08 -13.12
C GLY A 227 -9.24 -20.57 -14.22
N LYS A 228 -9.73 -20.13 -15.40
CA LYS A 228 -8.87 -19.53 -16.44
C LYS A 228 -8.93 -17.99 -16.43
N LYS A 229 -7.76 -17.37 -16.63
CA LYS A 229 -7.50 -15.92 -16.53
C LYS A 229 -8.50 -15.07 -17.32
N PHE A 230 -8.88 -13.94 -16.73
CA PHE A 230 -9.74 -12.94 -17.33
C PHE A 230 -8.98 -12.14 -18.39
N ARG A 231 -9.74 -11.50 -19.29
CA ARG A 231 -9.24 -10.65 -20.39
C ARG A 231 -8.35 -9.49 -19.92
N MET A 232 -8.32 -9.21 -18.62
CA MET A 232 -7.56 -8.14 -18.00
C MET A 232 -6.34 -8.73 -17.27
N THR A 233 -5.43 -9.36 -18.02
CA THR A 233 -4.11 -9.70 -17.47
C THR A 233 -3.17 -8.54 -17.80
N ILE A 234 -2.82 -7.73 -16.80
CA ILE A 234 -1.80 -6.68 -16.92
C ILE A 234 -0.46 -7.23 -16.41
N TRP A 235 -0.04 -8.41 -16.89
CA TRP A 235 1.31 -8.94 -16.70
C TRP A 235 1.66 -9.84 -17.87
#